data_AF-A0A951W8X3-F1
#
_entry.id   AF-A0A951W8X3-F1
#
_cell.length_a   1.000
_cell.length_b   1.000
_cell.length_c   1.000
_cell.angle_alpha   90.00
_cell.angle_beta   90.00
_cell.angle_gamma   90.00
#
_symmetry.space_group_name_H-M   'P 1'
#
loop_
_entity.id
_entity.type
_entity.pdbx_description
1 polymer ?
#
loop_
_entity_poly.entity_id
_entity_poly.type
_entity_poly.pdbx_seq_one_letter_code
_entity_poly.pdbx_strand_id
1 'polypeptide(L)'
;MLEKSTYYILDAQGNQLSMYDYLVDTAKNTAKYYLSERNIYGSSRLGTLKDPLEVFSGVPLPSYGTVGNRNYELTNHLGNVLTVINDIKYPLENNGTITSYQTGISHVFDYSPFGAPLDGRTIEQTLYQEV
;
A
#
# COMPACT_ATOMS: atom_id res chain seq x y z
N MET A 1 -1.91 -18.93 -21.74
CA MET A 1 -3.23 -18.29 -21.63
C MET A 1 -3.11 -17.20 -20.57
N LEU A 2 -3.80 -16.07 -20.71
CA LEU A 2 -3.64 -14.92 -19.80
C LEU A 2 -4.38 -15.20 -18.48
N GLU A 3 -3.64 -15.24 -17.37
CA GLU A 3 -4.19 -15.54 -16.04
C GLU A 3 -4.53 -14.26 -15.25
N LYS A 4 -3.85 -13.15 -15.56
CA LYS A 4 -4.03 -11.86 -14.89
C LYS A 4 -3.89 -10.69 -15.88
N SER A 5 -4.74 -9.68 -15.72
CA SER A 5 -4.56 -8.35 -16.31
C SER A 5 -4.75 -7.28 -15.25
N THR A 6 -4.03 -6.17 -15.36
CA THR A 6 -4.12 -5.05 -14.43
C THR A 6 -4.55 -3.79 -15.18
N TYR A 7 -5.56 -3.11 -14.67
CA TYR A 7 -6.16 -1.90 -15.23
C TYR A 7 -5.96 -0.74 -14.26
N TYR A 8 -5.67 0.43 -14.81
CA TYR A 8 -5.49 1.65 -14.05
C TYR A 8 -6.63 2.61 -14.36
N ILE A 9 -7.25 3.15 -13.31
CA ILE A 9 -8.15 4.30 -13.43
C ILE A 9 -7.33 5.54 -13.18
N LEU A 10 -7.36 6.47 -14.13
CA LEU A 10 -6.63 7.73 -14.06
C LEU A 10 -7.60 8.89 -13.85
N ASP A 11 -7.14 9.96 -13.21
CA ASP A 11 -7.84 11.24 -13.21
C ASP A 11 -7.72 11.96 -14.57
N ALA A 12 -8.35 13.12 -14.69
CA ALA A 12 -8.33 13.92 -15.92
C ALA A 12 -6.93 14.43 -16.31
N GLN A 13 -5.97 14.42 -15.38
CA GLN A 13 -4.58 14.84 -15.58
C GLN A 13 -3.66 13.63 -15.84
N GLY A 14 -4.18 12.40 -15.78
CA GLY A 14 -3.44 11.17 -15.99
C GLY A 14 -2.82 10.57 -14.72
N ASN A 15 -3.10 11.10 -13.53
CA ASN A 15 -2.61 10.49 -12.29
C ASN A 15 -3.45 9.26 -11.93
N GLN A 16 -2.80 8.18 -11.51
CA GLN A 16 -3.48 6.95 -11.10
C GLN A 16 -4.34 7.15 -9.85
N LEU A 17 -5.64 6.91 -9.93
CA LEU A 17 -6.55 6.91 -8.78
C LEU A 17 -6.64 5.54 -8.11
N SER A 18 -6.78 4.50 -8.93
CA SER A 18 -6.94 3.13 -8.44
C SER A 18 -6.47 2.12 -9.47
N MET A 19 -6.19 0.92 -8.96
CA MET A 19 -5.76 -0.24 -9.74
C MET A 19 -6.80 -1.35 -9.58
N TYR A 20 -7.10 -2.03 -10.68
CA TYR A 20 -7.99 -3.16 -10.72
C TYR A 20 -7.27 -4.36 -11.31
N ASP A 21 -7.44 -5.52 -10.69
CA ASP A 21 -6.96 -6.80 -11.21
C ASP A 21 -8.12 -7.62 -11.77
N TYR A 22 -7.95 -8.07 -13.01
CA TYR A 22 -8.80 -9.07 -13.66
C TYR A 22 -8.08 -10.42 -13.60
N LEU A 23 -8.70 -11.37 -12.92
CA LEU A 23 -8.16 -12.71 -12.70
C LEU A 23 -9.05 -13.74 -13.39
N VAL A 24 -8.43 -14.61 -14.19
CA VAL A 24 -9.12 -15.68 -14.92
C VAL A 24 -8.66 -17.02 -14.37
N ASP A 25 -9.62 -17.80 -13.84
CA ASP A 25 -9.42 -19.19 -13.44
C ASP A 25 -10.09 -20.09 -14.47
N THR A 26 -9.29 -20.64 -15.38
CA THR A 26 -9.78 -21.49 -16.47
C THR A 26 -10.16 -22.89 -16.01
N ALA A 27 -9.59 -23.37 -14.90
CA ALA A 27 -9.99 -24.67 -14.35
C ALA A 27 -11.43 -24.61 -13.82
N LYS A 28 -11.83 -23.48 -13.24
CA LYS A 28 -13.19 -23.24 -12.75
C LYS A 28 -14.10 -22.55 -13.76
N ASN A 29 -13.57 -22.14 -14.91
CA ASN A 29 -14.25 -21.31 -15.91
C ASN A 29 -14.88 -20.04 -15.29
N THR A 30 -14.12 -19.36 -14.44
CA THR A 30 -14.55 -18.14 -13.74
C THR A 30 -13.61 -16.98 -14.02
N ALA A 31 -14.15 -15.76 -14.00
CA ALA A 31 -13.34 -14.55 -14.08
C ALA A 31 -13.83 -13.53 -13.04
N LYS A 32 -12.89 -12.86 -12.38
CA LYS A 32 -13.16 -11.93 -11.28
C LYS A 32 -12.44 -10.61 -11.48
N TYR A 33 -13.07 -9.54 -11.02
CA TYR A 33 -12.49 -8.21 -10.95
C TYR A 33 -12.32 -7.81 -9.49
N TYR A 34 -11.13 -7.36 -9.15
CA TYR A 34 -10.79 -6.85 -7.84
C TYR A 34 -10.36 -5.39 -7.96
N LEU A 35 -10.90 -4.51 -7.13
CA LEU A 35 -10.26 -3.24 -6.82
C LEU A 35 -9.06 -3.58 -5.93
N SER A 36 -7.84 -3.54 -6.47
CA SER A 36 -6.64 -4.05 -5.79
C SER A 36 -5.90 -2.99 -4.98
N GLU A 37 -5.85 -1.75 -5.47
CA GLU A 37 -5.16 -0.65 -4.79
C GLU A 37 -5.87 0.68 -5.06
N ARG A 38 -5.82 1.59 -4.07
CA ARG A 38 -6.28 2.97 -4.21
C ARG A 38 -5.22 3.92 -3.70
N ASN A 39 -4.98 5.00 -4.42
CA ASN A 39 -4.17 6.09 -3.92
C ASN A 39 -4.97 6.92 -2.90
N ILE A 40 -4.30 7.36 -1.84
CA ILE A 40 -4.83 8.27 -0.83
C ILE A 40 -4.31 9.67 -1.19
N TYR A 41 -5.23 10.61 -1.44
CA TYR A 41 -4.91 11.96 -1.89
C TYR A 41 -5.24 13.03 -0.86
N GLY A 42 -4.39 14.06 -0.81
CA GLY A 42 -4.63 15.37 -0.21
C GLY A 42 -4.34 16.46 -1.26
N SER A 43 -3.45 17.41 -0.95
CA SER A 43 -2.87 18.31 -1.96
C SER A 43 -1.86 17.62 -2.88
N SER A 44 -1.36 16.46 -2.45
CA SER A 44 -0.50 15.52 -3.19
C SER A 44 -0.87 14.09 -2.78
N ARG A 45 -0.26 13.07 -3.41
CA ARG A 45 -0.40 11.69 -2.94
C ARG A 45 0.17 11.60 -1.50
N LEU A 46 -0.60 10.98 -0.62
CA LEU A 46 -0.26 10.75 0.80
C LEU A 46 0.10 9.28 1.05
N GLY A 47 -0.26 8.38 0.14
CA GLY A 47 0.03 6.97 0.24
C GLY A 47 -0.95 6.11 -0.54
N THR A 48 -1.10 4.85 -0.11
CA THR A 48 -1.88 3.82 -0.82
C THR A 48 -2.66 2.97 0.16
N LEU A 49 -3.83 2.50 -0.26
CA LEU A 49 -4.62 1.48 0.43
C LEU A 49 -4.69 0.22 -0.44
N LYS A 50 -4.30 -0.92 0.14
CA LYS A 50 -4.30 -2.25 -0.48
C LYS A 50 -5.39 -3.15 0.12
N ASP A 51 -6.64 -2.70 0.07
CA ASP A 51 -7.79 -3.47 0.52
C ASP A 51 -8.50 -4.10 -0.70
N PRO A 52 -8.13 -5.32 -1.11
CA PRO A 52 -8.70 -5.95 -2.30
C PRO A 52 -10.20 -6.19 -2.10
N LEU A 53 -11.01 -5.64 -3.01
CA LEU A 53 -12.46 -5.79 -3.00
C LEU A 53 -12.94 -6.40 -4.32
N GLU A 54 -13.63 -7.55 -4.25
CA GLU A 54 -14.28 -8.14 -5.43
C GLU A 54 -15.46 -7.27 -5.86
N VAL A 55 -15.42 -6.76 -7.10
CA VAL A 55 -16.35 -5.75 -7.61
C VAL A 55 -17.79 -6.28 -7.73
N PHE A 56 -17.95 -7.57 -8.03
CA PHE A 56 -19.27 -8.18 -8.27
C PHE A 56 -19.93 -8.76 -7.02
N SER A 57 -19.15 -9.25 -6.05
CA SER A 57 -19.70 -9.83 -4.81
C SER A 57 -20.19 -8.76 -3.83
N GLY A 58 -19.67 -7.53 -3.91
CA GLY A 58 -20.20 -6.36 -3.22
C GLY A 58 -20.18 -6.44 -1.68
N VAL A 59 -19.42 -7.35 -1.08
CA VAL A 59 -19.31 -7.45 0.39
C VAL A 59 -18.48 -6.26 0.88
N PRO A 60 -19.09 -5.29 1.59
CA PRO A 60 -18.36 -4.12 2.01
C PRO A 60 -17.38 -4.48 3.12
N LEU A 61 -16.16 -3.94 3.03
CA LEU A 61 -15.24 -3.92 4.16
C LEU A 61 -15.74 -2.97 5.24
N PRO A 62 -15.30 -3.13 6.51
CA PRO A 62 -15.52 -2.12 7.54
C PRO A 62 -15.08 -0.73 7.07
N SER A 63 -15.68 0.33 7.60
CA SER A 63 -15.35 1.72 7.21
C SER A 63 -13.87 2.07 7.39
N TYR A 64 -13.19 1.37 8.30
CA TYR A 64 -11.76 1.52 8.56
C TYR A 64 -10.87 0.55 7.75
N GLY A 65 -11.43 -0.30 6.89
CA GLY A 65 -10.68 -1.24 6.06
C GLY A 65 -10.00 -2.37 6.85
N THR A 66 -8.95 -2.96 6.26
CA THR A 66 -8.10 -3.94 6.94
C THR A 66 -6.85 -3.26 7.50
N VAL A 67 -6.55 -3.49 8.78
CA VAL A 67 -5.33 -2.97 9.41
C VAL A 67 -4.10 -3.63 8.80
N GLY A 68 -3.08 -2.84 8.46
CA GLY A 68 -1.85 -3.26 7.78
C GLY A 68 -1.84 -2.93 6.29
N ASN A 69 -3.01 -2.65 5.69
CA ASN A 69 -3.11 -2.42 4.24
C ASN A 69 -3.01 -0.94 3.86
N ARG A 70 -2.98 -0.01 4.82
CA ARG A 70 -2.74 1.41 4.54
C ARG A 70 -1.29 1.72 4.72
N ASN A 71 -0.67 2.21 3.65
CA ASN A 71 0.67 2.77 3.68
C ASN A 71 0.59 4.28 3.48
N TYR A 72 1.41 5.01 4.24
CA TYR A 72 1.54 6.46 4.14
C TYR A 72 2.98 6.83 3.78
N GLU A 73 3.12 7.76 2.85
CA GLU A 73 4.40 8.25 2.35
C GLU A 73 4.81 9.50 3.14
N LEU A 74 5.97 9.45 3.80
CA LEU A 74 6.60 10.61 4.41
C LEU A 74 7.61 11.19 3.43
N THR A 75 7.27 12.35 2.87
CA THR A 75 8.06 13.02 1.85
C THR A 75 8.88 14.17 2.42
N ASN A 76 9.99 14.50 1.77
CA ASN A 76 10.71 15.73 2.02
C ASN A 76 10.09 16.91 1.21
N HIS A 77 10.61 18.12 1.43
CA HIS A 77 10.15 19.34 0.74
C HIS A 77 10.35 19.34 -0.78
N LEU A 78 11.10 18.39 -1.33
CA LEU A 78 11.34 18.21 -2.78
C LEU A 78 10.41 17.14 -3.39
N GLY A 79 9.58 16.47 -2.56
CA GLY A 79 8.68 15.42 -2.99
C GLY A 79 9.30 14.01 -3.01
N ASN A 80 10.53 13.83 -2.54
CA ASN A 80 11.11 12.49 -2.42
C ASN A 80 10.50 11.76 -1.23
N VAL A 81 10.08 10.51 -1.43
CA VAL A 81 9.58 9.64 -0.36
C VAL A 81 10.77 9.09 0.44
N LEU A 82 10.91 9.51 1.70
CA LEU A 82 11.98 9.08 2.59
C LEU A 82 11.59 7.86 3.44
N THR A 83 10.31 7.73 3.76
CA THR A 83 9.83 6.64 4.62
C THR A 83 8.39 6.30 4.26
N VAL A 84 8.07 5.01 4.26
CA VAL A 84 6.70 4.52 4.13
C VAL A 84 6.33 3.81 5.42
N ILE A 85 5.27 4.28 6.07
CA ILE A 85 4.74 3.67 7.30
C ILE A 85 3.40 2.98 7.04
N ASN A 86 3.04 1.99 7.85
CA ASN A 86 1.74 1.33 7.78
C ASN A 86 0.83 1.69 8.98
N ASP A 87 -0.45 1.36 8.89
CA ASP A 87 -1.43 1.65 9.95
C ASP A 87 -1.42 0.65 11.12
N ILE A 88 -0.40 -0.22 11.22
CA ILE A 88 -0.21 -1.11 12.37
C ILE A 88 0.40 -0.32 13.53
N LYS A 89 -0.15 -0.50 14.73
CA LYS A 89 0.39 0.03 15.98
C LYS A 89 0.98 -1.10 16.82
N TYR A 90 2.28 -1.02 17.09
CA TYR A 90 2.99 -1.94 17.97
C TYR A 90 3.03 -1.35 19.39
N PRO A 91 2.43 -2.01 20.39
CA PRO A 91 2.49 -1.53 21.77
C PRO A 91 3.90 -1.70 22.32
N LEU A 92 4.40 -0.66 22.99
CA LEU A 92 5.60 -0.74 23.81
C LEU A 92 5.20 -0.87 25.28
N GLU A 93 5.57 -1.99 25.87
CA GLU A 93 5.29 -2.29 27.27
C GLU A 93 6.47 -2.02 28.18
N ASN A 94 6.15 -1.67 29.43
CA ASN A 94 7.09 -1.67 30.54
C ASN A 94 6.40 -2.34 31.72
N ASN A 95 6.94 -3.47 32.18
CA ASN A 95 6.38 -4.27 33.28
C ASN A 95 4.88 -4.59 33.11
N GLY A 96 4.46 -4.99 31.90
CA GLY A 96 3.07 -5.38 31.61
C GLY A 96 2.08 -4.22 31.46
N THR A 97 2.54 -2.97 31.50
CA THR A 97 1.71 -1.79 31.17
C THR A 97 2.15 -1.19 29.85
N ILE A 98 1.20 -0.94 28.94
CA ILE A 98 1.47 -0.25 27.68
C ILE A 98 1.78 1.23 27.97
N THR A 99 2.97 1.66 27.60
CA THR A 99 3.45 3.03 27.84
C THR A 99 3.32 3.91 26.60
N SER A 100 3.52 3.34 25.41
CA SER A 100 3.50 4.06 24.14
C SER A 100 3.23 3.10 22.98
N TYR A 101 3.09 3.65 21.78
CA TYR A 101 2.90 2.88 20.55
C TYR A 101 3.90 3.33 19.50
N GLN A 102 4.39 2.38 18.71
CA GLN A 102 5.17 2.63 17.50
C GLN A 102 4.37 2.21 16.27
N THR A 103 4.64 2.86 15.13
CA THR A 103 4.07 2.49 13.83
C THR A 103 5.02 1.52 13.11
N GLY A 104 4.47 0.68 12.23
CA GLY A 104 5.28 -0.14 11.34
C GLY A 104 5.95 0.69 10.26
N ILE A 105 7.23 0.43 10.03
CA ILE A 105 8.00 1.02 8.94
C ILE A 105 8.11 -0.02 7.82
N SER A 106 7.47 0.24 6.70
CA SER A 106 7.48 -0.64 5.52
C SER A 106 8.74 -0.42 4.68
N HIS A 107 9.11 0.86 4.48
CA HIS A 107 10.30 1.22 3.70
C HIS A 107 10.98 2.46 4.26
N VAL A 108 12.30 2.54 4.13
CA VAL A 108 13.12 3.73 4.37
C VAL A 108 14.02 3.92 3.17
N PHE A 109 14.12 5.14 2.69
CA PHE A 109 14.99 5.52 1.58
C PHE A 109 15.79 6.76 1.98
N ASP A 110 17.01 6.86 1.49
CA ASP A 110 17.74 8.12 1.51
C ASP A 110 18.36 8.42 0.15
N TYR A 111 18.46 9.70 -0.18
CA TYR A 111 18.85 10.18 -1.50
C TYR A 111 19.99 11.19 -1.37
N SER A 112 20.95 11.07 -2.28
CA SER A 112 21.97 12.08 -2.52
C SER A 112 21.36 13.37 -3.09
N PRO A 113 22.10 14.50 -3.08
CA PRO A 113 21.77 15.62 -3.96
C PRO A 113 21.58 15.13 -5.40
N PHE A 114 20.57 15.64 -6.09
CA PHE A 114 20.13 15.19 -7.42
C PHE A 114 19.39 13.84 -7.48
N GLY A 115 19.05 13.24 -6.33
CA GLY A 115 18.02 12.20 -6.25
C GLY A 115 18.50 10.76 -6.47
N ALA A 116 19.81 10.50 -6.54
CA ALA A 116 20.28 9.11 -6.59
C ALA A 116 20.15 8.45 -5.20
N PRO A 117 19.60 7.22 -5.10
CA PRO A 117 19.47 6.53 -3.82
C PRO A 117 20.85 6.21 -3.24
N LEU A 118 20.98 6.33 -1.92
CA LEU A 118 22.21 6.04 -1.20
C LEU A 118 22.24 4.57 -0.78
N ASP A 119 23.27 3.87 -1.24
CA ASP A 119 23.50 2.48 -0.89
C ASP A 119 23.70 2.30 0.63
N GLY A 120 23.21 1.18 1.17
CA GLY A 120 23.24 0.86 2.61
C GLY A 120 22.37 1.76 3.50
N ARG A 121 21.59 2.69 2.93
CA ARG A 121 20.69 3.59 3.68
C ARG A 121 19.22 3.38 3.32
N THR A 122 18.93 2.24 2.72
CA THR A 122 17.59 1.77 2.40
C THR A 122 17.23 0.61 3.31
N ILE A 123 16.03 0.63 3.88
CA ILE A 123 15.46 -0.49 4.62
C ILE A 123 14.19 -0.89 3.89
N GLU A 124 14.09 -2.15 3.51
CA GLU A 124 12.85 -2.71 2.95
C GLU A 124 12.36 -3.79 3.89
N GLN A 125 11.10 -3.70 4.29
CA GLN A 125 10.45 -4.77 5.05
C GLN A 125 10.12 -5.91 4.09
N THR A 126 10.94 -6.97 4.08
CA THR A 126 10.60 -8.22 3.38
C THR A 126 9.49 -8.92 4.18
N LEU A 127 8.23 -8.57 3.93
CA LEU A 127 7.12 -9.35 4.44
C LEU A 127 7.20 -10.75 3.79
N TYR A 128 7.51 -11.78 4.58
CA TYR A 128 7.23 -13.17 4.23
C TYR A 128 5.71 -13.26 3.99
N GLN A 129 5.30 -13.41 2.73
CA GLN A 129 3.98 -13.93 2.42
C GLN A 129 4.08 -15.45 2.53
N GLU A 130 3.43 -16.05 3.53
CA GLU A 130 3.19 -17.49 3.47
C GLU A 130 2.34 -17.78 2.22
N VAL A 131 2.81 -18.77 1.46
CA VAL A 131 2.22 -19.30 0.21
C VAL A 131 0.92 -20.05 0.53
#